data_AF-A0A2R4NC75-F1
#
_entry.id   AF-A0A2R4NC75-F1
#
_cell.length_a   1.000
_cell.length_b   1.000
_cell.length_c   1.000
_cell.angle_alpha   90.00
_cell.angle_beta   90.00
_cell.angle_gamma   90.00
#
_symmetry.space_group_name_H-M   'P 1'
#
loop_
_entity.id
_entity.type
_entity.pdbx_description
1 polymer ?
#
loop_
_entity_poly.entity_id
_entity_poly.type
_entity_poly.pdbx_seq_one_letter_code
_entity_poly.pdbx_strand_id
1 'polypeptide(L)' 'MEGNVVNLVNDLIKSGQLILAAVAAFCYLVGAYHQISGGKEGFPVAKSWYKNTTFGLVIGMSVMQLVSFLQSKINF' A
#
# COMPACT_ATOMS: atom_id res chain seq x y z
N MET A 1 15.03 2.42 27.61
CA MET A 1 14.33 3.32 26.65
C MET A 1 14.14 2.67 25.27
N GLU A 2 14.74 1.50 24.99
CA GLU A 2 14.69 0.84 23.67
C GLU A 2 13.32 0.23 23.30
N GLY A 3 12.57 -0.28 24.28
CA GLY A 3 11.25 -0.86 24.03
C GLY A 3 10.20 0.12 23.49
N ASN A 4 10.36 1.43 23.71
CA ASN A 4 9.38 2.43 23.28
C ASN A 4 9.48 2.76 21.78
N VAL A 5 10.69 2.77 21.23
CA VAL A 5 10.93 3.07 19.80
C VAL A 5 10.52 1.89 18.92
N VAL A 6 10.82 0.66 19.34
CA VAL A 6 10.41 -0.55 18.62
C VAL A 6 8.88 -0.66 18.57
N ASN A 7 8.20 -0.36 19.69
CA ASN A 7 6.74 -0.34 19.73
C ASN A 7 6.15 0.77 18.83
N LEU A 8 6.72 1.98 18.84
CA LEU A 8 6.28 3.06 17.95
C LEU A 8 6.44 2.71 16.46
N VAL A 9 7.56 2.09 16.08
CA VAL A 9 7.79 1.65 14.70
C VAL A 9 6.82 0.54 14.30
N ASN A 10 6.54 -0.40 15.21
CA ASN A 10 5.55 -1.45 14.97
C ASN A 10 4.14 -0.90 14.75
N ASP A 11 3.73 0.07 15.55
CA ASP A 11 2.42 0.71 15.39
C ASP A 11 2.35 1.58 14.12
N LEU A 12 3.46 2.22 13.73
CA LEU A 12 3.57 2.94 12.46
C LEU A 12 3.44 2.01 11.25
N ILE A 13 4.05 0.83 11.28
CA ILE A 13 3.96 -0.15 10.18
C ILE A 13 2.55 -0.69 10.08
N LYS A 14 1.92 -1.06 11.20
CA LYS A 14 0.54 -1.57 11.23
C LYS A 14 -0.46 -0.53 10.72
N SER A 15 -0.32 0.72 11.15
CA SER A 15 -1.16 1.82 10.66
C SER A 15 -0.88 2.10 9.17
N GLY A 16 0.38 2.04 8.74
CA GLY A 16 0.79 2.15 7.34
C GLY A 16 0.18 1.06 6.45
N GLN A 17 0.04 -0.17 6.94
CA GLN A 17 -0.58 -1.27 6.20
C GLN A 17 -2.09 -1.04 5.99
N LEU A 18 -2.78 -0.58 7.03
CA LEU A 18 -4.20 -0.22 6.93
C LEU A 18 -4.42 0.94 5.95
N ILE A 19 -3.57 1.97 6.01
CA ILE A 19 -3.63 3.11 5.08
C ILE A 19 -3.34 2.63 3.65
N LEU A 20 -2.32 1.79 3.45
CA LEU A 20 -1.98 1.27 2.12
C LEU A 20 -3.14 0.47 1.52
N ALA A 21 -3.78 -0.40 2.31
CA ALA A 21 -4.94 -1.16 1.88
C ALA A 21 -6.14 -0.26 1.53
N ALA A 22 -6.42 0.76 2.37
CA ALA A 22 -7.49 1.71 2.14
C ALA A 22 -7.25 2.57 0.88
N VAL A 23 -6.03 3.08 0.71
CA VAL A 23 -5.65 3.87 -0.49
C VAL A 23 -5.73 3.00 -1.74
N ALA A 24 -5.29 1.75 -1.67
CA ALA A 24 -5.39 0.85 -2.82
C ALA A 24 -6.85 0.56 -3.19
N ALA A 25 -7.71 0.29 -2.20
CA ALA A 25 -9.14 0.11 -2.44
C ALA A 25 -9.75 1.35 -3.11
N PHE A 26 -9.41 2.56 -2.64
CA PHE A 26 -9.87 3.80 -3.25
C PHE A 26 -9.39 3.95 -4.70
N CYS A 27 -8.12 3.68 -4.99
CA CYS A 27 -7.60 3.78 -6.35
C CYS A 27 -8.22 2.73 -7.30
N TYR A 28 -8.55 1.52 -6.81
CA TYR A 28 -9.32 0.56 -7.60
C TYR A 28 -10.74 1.04 -7.87
N LEU A 29 -11.40 1.67 -6.88
CA LEU A 29 -12.73 2.26 -7.08
C LEU A 29 -12.70 3.41 -8.10
N VAL A 30 -11.70 4.29 -8.03
CA VAL A 30 -11.53 5.38 -9.00
C VAL A 30 -11.26 4.83 -10.40
N GLY A 31 -10.41 3.81 -10.50
CA GLY A 31 -10.17 3.11 -11.77
C GLY A 31 -11.46 2.48 -12.33
N ALA A 32 -12.25 1.81 -11.49
CA ALA A 32 -13.51 1.19 -11.89
C ALA A 32 -14.54 2.24 -12.33
N TYR A 33 -14.63 3.36 -11.62
CA TYR A 33 -15.48 4.47 -12.01
C TYR A 33 -15.11 5.01 -13.39
N HIS A 34 -13.82 5.26 -13.66
CA HIS A 34 -13.37 5.70 -14.99
C HIS A 34 -13.61 4.64 -16.08
N GLN A 35 -13.48 3.36 -15.76
CA GLN A 35 -13.73 2.29 -16.71
C GLN A 35 -15.20 2.24 -17.17
N ILE A 36 -16.13 2.48 -16.24
CA ILE A 36 -17.57 2.41 -16.51
C ILE A 36 -18.08 3.74 -17.11
N SER A 37 -17.61 4.88 -16.61
CA SER A 37 -18.09 6.21 -17.02
C SER A 37 -17.41 6.80 -18.26
N GLY A 38 -16.19 6.35 -18.60
CA GLY A 38 -15.35 7.02 -19.60
C GLY A 38 -15.53 6.57 -21.06
N GLY A 39 -16.47 5.66 -21.36
CA GLY A 39 -16.69 5.19 -22.74
C GLY A 39 -15.43 4.63 -23.40
N LYS A 40 -15.10 5.06 -24.63
CA LYS A 40 -13.92 4.58 -25.38
C LYS A 40 -12.57 4.91 -24.71
N GLU A 41 -12.51 5.98 -23.90
CA GLU A 41 -11.28 6.43 -23.24
C GLU A 41 -11.21 6.02 -21.76
N GLY A 42 -12.29 5.44 -21.22
CA GLY A 42 -12.37 5.02 -19.82
C GLY A 42 -11.40 3.90 -19.46
N PHE A 43 -11.21 2.92 -20.36
CA PHE A 43 -10.31 1.79 -20.13
C PHE A 43 -8.83 2.19 -20.06
N PRO A 44 -8.27 3.01 -20.97
CA PRO A 44 -6.91 3.54 -20.84
C PRO A 44 -6.64 4.23 -19.50
N VAL A 45 -7.58 5.07 -19.04
CA VAL A 45 -7.45 5.80 -17.78
C VAL A 45 -7.54 4.85 -16.58
N ALA A 46 -8.53 3.95 -16.57
CA ALA A 46 -8.69 2.93 -15.54
C ALA A 46 -7.46 2.02 -15.42
N LYS A 47 -6.89 1.61 -16.55
CA LYS A 47 -5.66 0.81 -16.61
C LYS A 47 -4.49 1.51 -15.93
N SER A 48 -4.36 2.83 -16.08
CA SER A 48 -3.34 3.62 -15.38
C SER A 48 -3.53 3.54 -13.87
N TRP A 49 -4.76 3.76 -13.38
CA TRP A 49 -5.10 3.65 -11.96
C TRP A 49 -4.80 2.25 -11.42
N TYR A 50 -5.22 1.19 -12.11
CA TYR A 50 -4.94 -0.18 -11.68
C TYR A 50 -3.45 -0.52 -11.68
N LYS A 51 -2.71 -0.09 -12.70
CA LYS A 51 -1.27 -0.33 -12.77
C LYS A 51 -0.56 0.35 -11.60
N ASN A 52 -0.83 1.64 -11.38
CA ASN A 52 -0.17 2.40 -10.32
C ASN A 52 -0.53 1.87 -8.93
N THR A 53 -1.79 1.46 -8.73
CA THR A 53 -2.23 0.83 -7.48
C THR A 53 -1.52 -0.48 -7.21
N THR A 54 -1.44 -1.34 -8.23
CA THR A 54 -0.79 -2.65 -8.12
C THR A 54 0.71 -2.49 -7.84
N PHE A 55 1.39 -1.58 -8.54
CA PHE A 55 2.81 -1.28 -8.29
C PHE A 55 3.03 -0.73 -6.87
N GLY A 56 2.19 0.22 -6.44
CA GLY A 56 2.28 0.78 -5.08
C GLY A 56 2.05 -0.25 -3.99
N LEU A 57 1.08 -1.17 -4.17
CA LEU A 57 0.83 -2.28 -3.26
C LEU A 57 2.03 -3.24 -3.19
N VAL A 58 2.56 -3.67 -4.33
CA VAL A 58 3.69 -4.60 -4.37
C VAL A 58 4.90 -4.01 -3.66
N ILE A 59 5.25 -2.76 -3.95
CA ILE A 59 6.38 -2.08 -3.30
C ILE A 59 6.12 -1.92 -1.79
N GLY A 60 4.93 -1.44 -1.41
CA GLY A 60 4.56 -1.24 -0.02
C GLY A 60 4.64 -2.53 0.81
N MET A 61 4.08 -3.63 0.29
CA MET A 61 4.16 -4.95 0.94
C MET A 61 5.60 -5.45 1.04
N SER A 62 6.42 -5.25 -0.01
CA SER A 62 7.83 -5.64 -0.02
C SER A 62 8.64 -4.92 1.06
N VAL A 63 8.42 -3.60 1.21
CA VAL A 63 9.07 -2.81 2.25
C VAL A 63 8.65 -3.27 3.64
N MET A 64 7.36 -3.55 3.88
CA MET A 64 6.89 -4.06 5.17
C MET A 64 7.52 -5.41 5.53
N GLN A 65 7.68 -6.31 4.55
CA GLN A 65 8.35 -7.60 4.74
C GLN A 65 9.81 -7.40 5.14
N LEU A 66 10.52 -6.48 4.49
CA LEU A 66 11.91 -6.15 4.80
C LEU A 66 12.06 -5.54 6.19
N VAL A 67 11.15 -4.64 6.58
CA VAL A 67 11.18 -4.03 7.91
C VAL A 67 10.92 -5.07 8.99
N SER A 68 9.94 -5.96 8.79
CA SER A 68 9.66 -7.07 9.73
C SER A 68 10.86 -8.01 9.85
N PHE A 69 11.54 -8.30 8.73
CA PHE A 69 12.76 -9.10 8.73
C PHE A 69 13.91 -8.41 9.49
N LEU A 70 14.14 -7.12 9.26
CA LEU A 70 15.17 -6.36 9.98
C LEU A 70 14.87 -6.29 11.49
N GLN A 71 13.62 -6.08 11.89
CA GLN A 71 13.21 -6.14 13.30
C GLN A 71 13.49 -7.51 13.94
N SER A 72 13.29 -8.61 13.20
CA SER A 72 13.60 -9.95 13.68
C SER A 72 15.11 -10.20 13.88
N LYS A 73 15.96 -9.42 13.21
CA LYS A 73 17.42 -9.50 13.31
C LYS A 73 18.03 -8.49 14.28
N ILE A 74 17.36 -7.37 14.54
CA ILE A 74 17.86 -6.28 15.39
C ILE A 74 17.49 -6.47 16.88
N ASN A 75 16.43 -7.22 17.21
CA ASN A 75 16.05 -7.57 18.60
C ASN A 75 17.00 -8.62 19.26
N PHE A 76 18.32 -8.42 19.18
CA PHE A 76 19.27 -9.06 20.10
C PHE A 76 19.34 -8.30 21.42
#